data_AF-A0A7V5BQE9-F1
#
_entry.id   AF-A0A7V5BQE9-F1
#
_cell.length_a   1.000
_cell.length_b   1.000
_cell.length_c   1.000
_cell.angle_alpha   90.00
_cell.angle_beta   90.00
_cell.angle_gamma   90.00
#
_symmetry.space_group_name_H-M   'P 1'
#
loop_
_entity.id
_entity.type
_entity.pdbx_description
1 polymer ?
#
loop_
_entity_poly.entity_id
_entity_poly.type
_entity_poly.pdbx_seq_one_letter_code
_entity_poly.pdbx_strand_id
1 'polypeptide(L)'
;MSKIDETPFQHPSEKEFARLLDFYGIPWEYEPHTFPLEYNEDGTLRAAFSPDFYLPEQDLYVELTTQSPRLNHLKNKKIRRLKELYPHINIKLLNRRDLRSLAIKYDFPDPTDTNTQKGHPRDHP
;
A
#
# COMPACT_ATOMS: atom_id res chain seq x y z
N MET A 1 -15.89 -14.71 -6.23
CA MET A 1 -15.93 -13.39 -6.90
C MET A 1 -14.48 -12.96 -7.14
N SER A 2 -14.20 -11.78 -7.70
CA SER A 2 -12.84 -11.23 -7.62
C SER A 2 -12.56 -10.80 -6.16
N LYS A 3 -11.29 -10.84 -5.71
CA LYS A 3 -10.89 -10.37 -4.37
C LYS A 3 -11.38 -8.95 -4.09
N ILE A 4 -11.37 -8.09 -5.10
CA ILE A 4 -11.85 -6.71 -5.05
C ILE A 4 -13.37 -6.63 -4.77
N ASP A 5 -14.17 -7.57 -5.26
CA ASP A 5 -15.62 -7.55 -5.06
C ASP A 5 -16.04 -8.08 -3.68
N GLU A 6 -15.18 -8.88 -3.05
CA GLU A 6 -15.38 -9.43 -1.70
C GLU A 6 -14.82 -8.50 -0.60
N THR A 7 -13.96 -7.53 -0.97
CA THR A 7 -13.33 -6.61 -0.01
C THR A 7 -14.25 -5.42 0.31
N PRO A 8 -14.59 -5.17 1.59
CA PRO A 8 -15.48 -4.09 2.00
C PRO A 8 -14.75 -2.75 2.11
N PHE A 9 -14.31 -2.20 0.98
CA PHE A 9 -13.62 -0.90 0.96
C PHE A 9 -14.45 0.22 1.59
N GLN A 10 -13.84 0.99 2.49
CA GLN A 10 -14.47 2.13 3.16
C GLN A 10 -14.63 3.32 2.21
N HIS A 11 -13.73 3.47 1.23
CA HIS A 11 -13.76 4.56 0.26
C HIS A 11 -13.58 4.10 -1.20
N PRO A 12 -14.24 4.77 -2.18
CA PRO A 12 -14.08 4.45 -3.60
C PRO A 12 -12.63 4.48 -4.08
N SER A 13 -11.81 5.39 -3.53
CA SER A 13 -10.39 5.49 -3.86
C SER A 13 -9.57 4.25 -3.49
N GLU A 14 -9.95 3.54 -2.42
CA GLU A 14 -9.29 2.29 -2.01
C GLU A 14 -9.60 1.19 -3.02
N LYS A 15 -10.88 1.05 -3.42
CA LYS A 15 -11.27 0.11 -4.46
C LYS A 15 -10.55 0.38 -5.78
N GLU A 16 -10.42 1.65 -6.16
CA GLU A 16 -9.67 2.04 -7.36
C GLU A 16 -8.17 1.74 -7.23
N PHE A 17 -7.58 1.92 -6.05
CA PHE A 17 -6.18 1.61 -5.80
C PHE A 17 -5.92 0.10 -5.87
N ALA A 18 -6.79 -0.72 -5.27
CA ALA A 18 -6.74 -2.18 -5.37
C ALA A 18 -6.79 -2.66 -6.83
N ARG A 19 -7.65 -2.04 -7.66
CA ARG A 19 -7.70 -2.35 -9.10
C ARG A 19 -6.39 -2.02 -9.82
N LEU A 20 -5.72 -0.93 -9.44
CA LEU A 20 -4.43 -0.58 -10.02
C LEU A 20 -3.33 -1.55 -9.58
N LEU A 21 -3.34 -1.99 -8.31
CA LEU A 21 -2.42 -3.02 -7.83
C LEU A 21 -2.62 -4.34 -8.58
N ASP A 22 -3.87 -4.81 -8.70
CA ASP A 22 -4.21 -6.00 -9.50
C ASP A 22 -3.77 -5.85 -10.96
N PHE A 23 -3.95 -4.66 -11.55
CA PHE A 23 -3.52 -4.37 -12.92
C PHE A 23 -2.00 -4.48 -13.12
N TYR A 24 -1.21 -4.05 -12.14
CA TYR A 24 0.25 -4.18 -12.15
C TYR A 24 0.74 -5.54 -11.59
N GLY A 25 -0.16 -6.45 -11.24
CA GLY A 25 0.18 -7.75 -10.68
C GLY A 25 0.81 -7.70 -9.27
N ILE A 26 0.56 -6.63 -8.51
CA ILE A 26 1.15 -6.41 -7.19
C ILE A 26 0.28 -7.08 -6.14
N PRO A 27 0.79 -8.06 -5.37
CA PRO A 27 0.04 -8.64 -4.27
C PRO A 27 -0.24 -7.60 -3.18
N TRP A 28 -1.46 -7.60 -2.65
CA TRP A 28 -1.88 -6.66 -1.63
C TRP A 28 -2.82 -7.28 -0.61
N GLU A 29 -2.87 -6.69 0.58
CA GLU A 29 -3.83 -7.01 1.63
C GLU A 29 -4.48 -5.71 2.10
N TYR A 30 -5.79 -5.73 2.34
CA TYR A 30 -6.56 -4.56 2.77
C TYR A 30 -6.69 -4.54 4.30
N GLU A 31 -6.20 -3.46 4.92
CA GLU A 31 -6.16 -3.26 6.38
C GLU A 31 -5.76 -4.50 7.22
N PRO A 32 -4.72 -5.29 6.86
CA PRO A 32 -4.44 -6.55 7.56
C PRO A 32 -3.91 -6.36 8.98
N HIS A 33 -3.36 -5.19 9.29
CA HIS A 33 -2.68 -4.91 10.55
C HIS A 33 -3.14 -3.60 11.17
N THR A 34 -3.33 -3.62 12.48
CA THR A 34 -3.67 -2.44 13.29
C THR A 34 -2.60 -2.23 14.36
N PHE A 35 -2.05 -1.02 14.41
CA PHE A 35 -0.98 -0.65 15.32
C PHE A 35 -1.48 0.28 16.42
N PRO A 36 -1.40 -0.13 17.70
CA PRO A 36 -1.63 0.75 18.83
C PRO A 36 -0.63 1.93 18.85
N LEU A 37 -1.13 3.16 18.94
CA LEU A 37 -0.29 4.38 18.96
C LEU A 37 -0.28 5.06 20.33
N GLU A 38 -1.39 4.99 21.07
CA GLU A 38 -1.54 5.60 22.38
C GLU A 38 -2.45 4.75 23.27
N TYR A 39 -2.11 4.67 24.54
CA TYR A 39 -2.93 4.08 25.60
C TYR A 39 -3.27 5.16 26.64
N ASN A 40 -4.40 5.01 27.31
CA ASN A 40 -4.76 5.81 28.48
C ASN A 40 -4.00 5.33 29.72
N GLU A 41 -4.06 6.11 30.81
CA GLU A 41 -3.42 5.77 32.10
C GLU A 41 -3.94 4.46 32.70
N ASP A 42 -5.19 4.10 32.42
CA ASP A 42 -5.81 2.84 32.83
C ASP A 42 -5.44 1.64 31.93
N GLY A 43 -4.57 1.85 30.93
CA GLY A 43 -4.13 0.83 29.98
C GLY A 43 -5.09 0.58 28.82
N THR A 44 -6.19 1.32 28.69
CA THR A 44 -7.12 1.16 27.56
C THR A 44 -6.56 1.78 26.27
N LEU A 45 -6.86 1.17 25.11
CA LEU A 45 -6.41 1.66 23.81
C LEU A 45 -7.07 3.00 23.48
N ARG A 46 -6.27 4.07 23.39
CA ARG A 46 -6.75 5.42 23.11
C ARG A 46 -6.74 5.74 21.62
N ALA A 47 -5.68 5.33 20.94
CA ALA A 47 -5.53 5.55 19.51
C ALA A 47 -4.79 4.39 18.86
N ALA A 48 -5.26 4.00 17.68
CA ALA A 48 -4.59 3.06 16.80
C ALA A 48 -4.55 3.60 15.37
N PHE A 49 -3.76 2.92 14.56
CA PHE A 49 -3.59 3.21 13.16
C PHE A 49 -3.53 1.92 12.35
N SER A 50 -4.39 1.83 11.35
CA SER A 50 -4.53 0.69 10.45
C SER A 50 -4.27 1.23 9.05
N PRO A 51 -3.10 0.94 8.45
CA PRO A 51 -2.81 1.38 7.10
C PRO A 51 -3.79 0.77 6.10
N ASP A 52 -4.22 1.55 5.11
CA ASP A 52 -5.20 1.10 4.10
C ASP A 52 -4.77 -0.20 3.39
N PHE A 53 -3.48 -0.34 3.06
CA PHE A 53 -2.94 -1.52 2.37
C PHE A 53 -1.59 -1.99 2.93
N TYR A 54 -1.31 -3.28 2.75
CA TYR A 54 0.02 -3.87 2.88
C TYR A 54 0.42 -4.56 1.57
N LEU A 55 1.65 -4.37 1.14
CA LEU A 55 2.25 -5.00 -0.04
C LEU A 55 3.32 -6.00 0.44
N PRO A 56 3.01 -7.32 0.50
CA PRO A 56 3.87 -8.30 1.15
C PRO A 56 5.24 -8.48 0.51
N GLU A 57 5.32 -8.40 -0.82
CA GLU A 57 6.59 -8.59 -1.55
C GLU A 57 7.60 -7.48 -1.26
N GLN A 58 7.13 -6.28 -0.95
CA GLN A 58 7.97 -5.10 -0.67
C GLN A 58 8.08 -4.81 0.82
N ASP A 59 7.41 -5.61 1.67
CA ASP A 59 7.20 -5.34 3.09
C ASP A 59 6.84 -3.87 3.34
N LEU A 60 5.78 -3.40 2.67
CA LEU A 60 5.42 -1.99 2.61
C LEU A 60 3.96 -1.76 2.95
N TYR A 61 3.72 -0.93 3.97
CA TYR A 61 2.41 -0.37 4.28
C TYR A 61 2.14 0.89 3.46
N VAL A 62 0.92 1.01 2.98
CA VAL A 62 0.46 2.14 2.19
C VAL A 62 -0.76 2.75 2.85
N GLU A 63 -0.71 4.06 3.04
CA GLU A 63 -1.83 4.88 3.47
C GLU A 63 -2.21 5.80 2.30
N LEU A 64 -3.45 5.72 1.83
CA LEU A 64 -3.95 6.58 0.77
C LEU A 64 -4.13 8.00 1.27
N THR A 65 -3.65 8.95 0.47
CA THR A 65 -3.76 10.37 0.78
C THR A 65 -4.49 11.11 -0.33
N THR A 66 -5.34 12.06 0.06
CA THR A 66 -5.88 13.05 -0.87
C THR A 66 -4.99 14.29 -0.85
N GLN A 67 -5.21 15.24 -1.76
CA GLN A 67 -4.45 16.49 -1.78
C GLN A 67 -4.87 17.48 -0.68
N SER A 68 -5.73 17.08 0.26
CA SER A 68 -6.20 17.96 1.35
C SER A 68 -5.11 18.18 2.40
N PRO A 69 -4.54 19.40 2.54
CA PRO A 69 -3.44 19.64 3.47
C PRO A 69 -3.82 19.32 4.91
N ARG A 70 -5.03 19.69 5.33
CA ARG A 70 -5.52 19.47 6.70
C ARG A 70 -5.61 17.99 7.07
N LEU A 71 -6.13 17.15 6.18
CA LEU A 71 -6.23 15.72 6.43
C LEU A 71 -4.85 15.07 6.45
N ASN A 72 -3.95 15.53 5.58
CA ASN A 72 -2.58 15.04 5.51
C ASN A 72 -1.80 15.36 6.80
N HIS A 73 -2.04 16.49 7.45
CA HIS A 73 -1.40 16.78 8.75
C HIS A 73 -1.76 15.75 9.83
N LEU A 74 -3.04 15.34 9.93
CA LEU A 74 -3.47 14.35 10.91
C LEU A 74 -2.89 12.96 10.60
N LYS A 75 -2.92 12.54 9.33
CA LYS A 75 -2.30 11.28 8.89
C LYS A 75 -0.79 11.28 9.16
N ASN A 76 -0.09 12.36 8.83
CA ASN A 76 1.34 12.52 9.12
C ASN A 76 1.67 12.45 10.60
N LYS A 77 0.81 13.00 11.48
CA LYS A 77 1.00 12.88 12.94
C LYS A 77 0.93 11.41 13.38
N LYS A 78 -0.06 10.65 12.91
CA LYS A 78 -0.19 9.22 13.21
C LYS A 78 0.99 8.41 12.66
N ILE A 79 1.41 8.67 11.42
CA ILE A 79 2.55 7.98 10.81
C ILE A 79 3.85 8.29 11.53
N ARG A 80 4.07 9.55 11.94
CA ARG A 80 5.24 9.89 12.76
C ARG A 80 5.24 9.11 14.06
N ARG A 81 4.10 9.05 14.75
CA ARG A 81 3.96 8.28 15.99
C ARG A 81 4.17 6.78 15.76
N LEU A 82 3.66 6.24 14.66
CA LEU A 82 3.90 4.86 14.26
C LEU A 82 5.40 4.60 14.10
N LYS A 83 6.14 5.46 13.39
CA LYS A 83 7.58 5.30 13.19
C LYS A 83 8.40 5.46 14.47
N GLU A 84 7.93 6.27 15.41
CA GLU A 84 8.55 6.39 16.74
C GLU A 84 8.42 5.08 17.55
N LEU A 85 7.25 4.42 17.47
CA LEU A 85 6.96 3.19 18.23
C LEU A 85 7.43 1.92 17.52
N TYR A 86 7.35 1.91 16.19
CA TYR A 86 7.61 0.77 15.32
C TYR A 86 8.58 1.19 14.20
N PRO A 87 9.86 1.41 14.52
CA PRO A 87 10.83 1.95 13.55
C PRO A 87 11.15 1.01 12.38
N HIS A 88 10.82 -0.28 12.51
CA HIS A 88 11.00 -1.29 11.47
C HIS A 88 9.87 -1.28 10.42
N ILE A 89 8.77 -0.57 10.68
CA ILE A 89 7.61 -0.55 9.78
C ILE A 89 7.86 0.41 8.62
N ASN A 90 7.93 -0.14 7.41
CA ASN A 90 8.00 0.65 6.19
C ASN A 90 6.60 1.14 5.82
N ILE A 91 6.38 2.45 5.89
CA ILE A 91 5.09 3.05 5.51
C ILE A 91 5.27 4.27 4.61
N LYS A 92 4.40 4.38 3.61
CA LYS A 92 4.30 5.53 2.69
C LYS A 92 2.88 6.06 2.59
N LEU A 93 2.76 7.39 2.53
CA LEU A 93 1.57 8.06 2.04
C LEU A 93 1.60 8.07 0.52
N LEU A 94 0.57 7.54 -0.13
CA LEU A 94 0.48 7.51 -1.58
C LEU A 94 -0.83 8.10 -2.06
N ASN A 95 -0.75 8.89 -3.13
CA ASN A 95 -1.89 9.19 -3.98
C ASN A 95 -1.82 8.37 -5.28
N ARG A 96 -2.82 8.52 -6.14
CA ARG A 96 -2.90 7.82 -7.45
C ARG A 96 -1.65 8.03 -8.33
N ARG A 97 -1.05 9.22 -8.33
CA ARG A 97 0.17 9.51 -9.12
C ARG A 97 1.38 8.81 -8.53
N ASP A 98 1.47 8.74 -7.20
CA ASP A 98 2.59 8.10 -6.51
C ASP A 98 2.60 6.59 -6.76
N LEU A 99 1.43 5.97 -6.97
CA LEU A 99 1.36 4.56 -7.37
C LEU A 99 2.04 4.30 -8.71
N ARG A 100 1.82 5.16 -9.70
CA ARG A 100 2.49 5.01 -11.01
C ARG A 100 4.00 5.14 -10.87
N SER A 101 4.47 6.06 -10.04
CA SER A 101 5.89 6.18 -9.72
C SER A 101 6.43 4.96 -8.97
N LEU A 102 5.61 4.34 -8.11
CA LEU A 102 5.94 3.08 -7.42
C LEU A 102 6.05 1.94 -8.43
N ALA A 103 5.10 1.84 -9.37
CA ALA A 103 5.11 0.86 -10.45
C ALA A 103 6.46 0.87 -11.20
N ILE A 104 6.90 2.07 -11.58
CA ILE A 104 8.18 2.29 -12.26
C ILE A 104 9.38 1.97 -11.36
N LYS A 105 9.38 2.42 -10.10
CA LYS A 105 10.52 2.29 -9.20
C LYS A 105 10.85 0.83 -8.86
N TYR A 106 9.84 -0.03 -8.80
CA TYR A 106 9.98 -1.43 -8.40
C TYR A 106 9.91 -2.38 -9.61
N ASP A 107 10.04 -1.84 -10.83
CA ASP A 107 10.08 -2.59 -12.10
C ASP A 107 8.90 -3.54 -12.27
N PHE A 108 7.71 -3.08 -11.88
CA PHE A 108 6.49 -3.85 -12.07
C PHE A 108 6.18 -3.94 -13.57
N PRO A 109 5.76 -5.11 -14.08
CA PRO A 109 5.57 -5.32 -15.52
C PRO A 109 4.59 -4.31 -16.08
N ASP A 110 4.98 -3.61 -17.16
CA ASP A 110 4.06 -2.76 -17.91
C ASP A 110 3.18 -3.67 -18.77
N PRO A 111 1.85 -3.71 -18.58
CA PRO A 111 0.98 -4.57 -19.37
C PRO A 111 0.85 -4.14 -20.85
N THR A 112 1.45 -3.00 -21.25
CA THR A 112 1.63 -2.63 -22.66
C THR A 112 2.88 -3.25 -23.30
N ASP A 113 3.77 -3.87 -22.52
CA ASP A 113 4.88 -4.67 -23.00
C ASP A 113 4.37 -6.01 -23.55
N THR A 114 3.87 -5.98 -24.78
CA THR A 114 3.40 -7.15 -25.55
C THR A 114 4.53 -8.05 -26.07
N ASN A 115 5.69 -8.11 -25.39
CA ASN A 115 6.82 -8.94 -25.82
C ASN A 115 7.33 -9.88 -24.72
N THR A 116 6.50 -10.84 -24.32
CA THR A 116 6.99 -12.10 -23.70
C THR A 116 6.47 -13.30 -24.47
N GLN A 117 6.77 -13.33 -25.77
CA GLN A 117 6.93 -14.57 -26.54
C GLN A 117 8.00 -14.35 -27.61
N LYS A 118 9.27 -14.61 -27.29
CA LYS A 118 10.27 -15.08 -28.26
C LYS A 118 11.50 -15.65 -27.54
N GLY A 119 11.89 -16.83 -27.98
CA GLY A 119 12.73 -17.80 -27.30
C GLY A 119 14.15 -17.35 -26.93
N HIS A 120 14.68 -18.02 -25.92
CA HIS A 120 16.11 -18.16 -25.72
C HIS A 120 16.49 -19.62 -26.01
N PRO A 121 16.96 -19.97 -27.23
CA PRO A 121 17.73 -21.18 -27.38
C PRO A 121 19.11 -20.89 -26.77
N ARG A 122 19.47 -21.63 -25.72
CA ARG A 122 20.85 -21.64 -25.23
C ARG A 122 21.65 -22.52 -26.18
N ASP A 123 22.24 -21.91 -27.20
CA ASP A 123 23.41 -22.49 -27.85
C ASP A 123 24.66 -21.92 -27.14
N HIS A 124 25.40 -22.79 -26.47
CA HIS A 124 26.78 -22.54 -26.06
C HIS A 124 27.68 -23.36 -26.99
N PRO A 125 28.69 -22.74 -27.64
CA PRO A 125 29.84 -23.49 -28.12
C PRO A 125 30.73 -23.96 -26.96
#